data_AF-A0A7D9JQA2-F1
#
_entry.id   AF-A0A7D9JQA2-F1
#
_cell.length_a   1.000
_cell.length_b   1.000
_cell.length_c   1.000
_cell.angle_alpha   90.00
_cell.angle_beta   90.00
_cell.angle_gamma   90.00
#
_symmetry.space_group_name_H-M   'P 1'
#
loop_
_entity.id
_entity.type
_entity.pdbx_description
1 polymer ?
#
loop_
_entity_poly.entity_id
_entity_poly.type
_entity_poly.pdbx_seq_one_letter_code
_entity_poly.pdbx_strand_id
1 'polypeptide(L)' 'MNRPYSFRALRLAFVDACGCHADGSLGVSCDENGCCECRPGVLGVKCDQCGENRFNLSAGCT' A
#
# COMPACT_ATOMS: atom_id res chain seq x y z
N MET A 1 3.67 -23.06 19.41
CA MET A 1 4.79 -22.86 18.47
C MET A 1 4.22 -22.32 17.18
N ASN A 2 4.79 -21.20 16.76
CA ASN A 2 4.44 -20.38 15.61
C ASN A 2 4.09 -21.20 14.36
N ARG A 3 2.87 -21.00 13.82
CA ARG A 3 2.70 -20.53 12.44
C ARG A 3 1.24 -20.15 12.13
N PRO A 4 1.05 -19.18 11.22
CA PRO A 4 0.58 -17.84 11.54
C PRO A 4 -0.42 -17.41 10.46
N TYR A 5 -1.64 -17.95 10.54
CA TYR A 5 -2.62 -17.75 9.47
C TYR A 5 -3.97 -17.56 10.15
N SER A 6 -4.28 -16.29 10.42
CA SER A 6 -5.52 -15.88 11.08
C SER A 6 -6.72 -16.36 10.28
N PHE A 7 -7.30 -17.44 10.79
CA PHE A 7 -8.60 -17.99 10.41
C PHE A 7 -9.66 -16.89 10.49
N ARG A 8 -10.05 -16.32 9.34
CA ARG A 8 -11.44 -15.99 8.97
C ARG A 8 -11.49 -15.21 7.66
N ALA A 9 -11.38 -15.97 6.57
CA ALA A 9 -11.87 -15.55 5.27
C ALA A 9 -13.41 -15.55 5.29
N LEU A 10 -14.04 -14.37 5.37
CA LEU A 10 -15.39 -14.19 4.83
C LEU A 10 -15.67 -12.70 4.52
N ARG A 11 -15.52 -12.36 3.23
CA ARG A 11 -16.08 -11.20 2.50
C ARG A 11 -15.67 -9.79 2.97
N LEU A 12 -14.76 -9.19 2.20
CA LEU A 12 -14.78 -7.83 1.61
C LEU A 12 -13.38 -7.18 1.67
N ALA A 13 -12.79 -6.99 0.48
CA ALA A 13 -11.50 -6.37 0.18
C ALA A 13 -10.25 -7.06 0.74
N PHE A 14 -9.50 -7.71 -0.17
CA PHE A 14 -8.04 -7.91 -0.06
C PHE A 14 -7.37 -6.54 -0.19
N VAL A 15 -7.67 -5.70 0.77
CA VAL A 15 -6.77 -4.67 1.20
C VAL A 15 -5.87 -5.46 2.15
N ASP A 16 -4.60 -5.74 1.80
CA ASP A 16 -3.67 -6.22 2.83
C ASP A 16 -3.87 -5.36 4.07
N ALA A 17 -3.66 -5.89 5.27
CA ALA A 17 -4.03 -5.24 6.52
C ALA A 17 -3.64 -3.74 6.62
N CYS A 18 -2.70 -3.27 5.81
CA CYS A 18 -2.36 -1.86 5.62
C CYS A 18 -3.15 -1.02 4.62
N GLY A 19 -3.60 -1.59 3.51
CA GLY A 19 -4.24 -0.86 2.40
C GLY A 19 -3.36 0.14 1.69
N CYS A 20 -2.20 -0.34 1.27
CA CYS A 20 -1.33 0.32 0.32
C CYS A 20 -2.00 0.41 -1.05
N HIS A 21 -1.80 1.53 -1.74
CA HIS A 21 -2.28 1.74 -3.09
C HIS A 21 -1.40 0.98 -4.08
N ALA A 22 -1.93 -0.02 -4.78
CA ALA A 22 -1.15 -0.95 -5.61
C ALA A 22 -0.29 -0.25 -6.69
N ASP A 23 -0.76 0.87 -7.21
CA ASP A 23 -0.02 1.66 -8.21
C ASP A 23 1.08 2.54 -7.61
N GLY A 24 0.88 2.99 -6.37
CA GLY A 24 1.78 3.92 -5.68
C GLY A 24 2.78 3.22 -4.77
N SER A 25 2.49 2.01 -4.31
CA SER A 25 3.35 1.20 -3.47
C SER A 25 4.20 0.23 -4.28
N LEU A 26 5.36 -0.12 -3.73
CA LEU A 26 6.27 -1.14 -4.26
C LEU A 26 5.75 -2.55 -3.95
N GLY A 27 4.86 -2.67 -2.97
CA GLY A 27 4.24 -3.92 -2.60
C GLY A 27 3.00 -3.71 -1.75
N VAL A 28 2.51 -4.84 -1.25
CA VAL A 28 1.30 -4.90 -0.45
C VAL A 28 1.61 -4.99 1.05
N SER A 29 2.90 -5.18 1.36
CA SER A 29 3.50 -5.14 2.68
C SER A 29 3.65 -3.70 3.18
N CYS A 30 3.51 -3.52 4.49
CA CYS A 30 3.74 -2.24 5.15
C CYS A 30 4.52 -2.43 6.45
N ASP A 31 5.08 -1.31 6.92
CA ASP A 31 5.85 -1.23 8.13
C ASP A 31 4.99 -1.43 9.40
N GLU A 32 5.63 -1.62 10.56
CA GLU A 32 4.97 -1.74 11.87
C GLU A 32 4.08 -0.52 12.20
N ASN A 33 4.39 0.63 11.62
CA ASN A 33 3.60 1.85 11.73
C ASN A 33 2.37 1.90 10.80
N GLY A 34 2.18 0.87 9.98
CA GLY A 34 1.14 0.84 8.94
C GLY A 34 1.49 1.66 7.69
N CYS A 35 2.78 2.00 7.52
CA CYS A 35 3.25 2.82 6.42
C CYS A 35 3.69 1.94 5.25
N CYS A 36 3.16 2.21 4.07
CA CYS A 36 3.43 1.45 2.87
C CYS A 36 4.74 1.90 2.22
N GLU A 37 5.45 0.95 1.61
CA GLU A 37 6.68 1.26 0.89
C GLU A 37 6.32 1.90 -0.46
N CYS A 38 6.45 3.22 -0.57
CA CYS A 38 6.01 3.97 -1.75
C CYS A 38 7.08 4.02 -2.85
N ARG A 39 6.62 4.05 -4.10
CA ARG A 39 7.48 4.29 -5.26
C ARG A 39 8.10 5.68 -5.19
N PRO A 40 9.29 5.88 -5.79
CA PRO A 40 9.92 7.18 -5.84
C PRO A 40 9.01 8.21 -6.53
N GLY A 41 8.74 9.33 -5.84
CA GLY A 41 7.80 10.36 -6.32
C GLY A 41 6.35 10.15 -5.91
N VAL A 42 6.04 9.10 -5.14
CA VAL A 42 4.76 8.89 -4.45
C VAL A 42 4.95 9.17 -2.96
N LEU A 43 3.97 9.81 -2.34
CA LEU A 43 3.90 10.24 -0.95
C LEU A 43 2.60 9.73 -0.30
N GLY A 44 2.54 9.83 1.03
CA GLY A 44 1.40 9.42 1.83
C GLY A 44 1.59 8.05 2.49
N VAL A 45 0.90 7.83 3.61
CA VAL A 45 1.01 6.59 4.42
C VAL A 45 0.62 5.36 3.61
N LYS A 46 -0.32 5.52 2.68
CA LYS A 46 -0.84 4.47 1.80
C LYS A 46 -0.35 4.60 0.37
N CYS A 47 0.60 5.50 0.10
CA CYS A 47 1.07 5.81 -1.25
C CYS A 47 -0.06 6.29 -2.17
N ASP A 48 -0.97 7.11 -1.63
CA ASP A 48 -2.16 7.64 -2.28
C ASP A 48 -2.00 9.08 -2.81
N GLN A 49 -0.81 9.66 -2.69
CA GLN A 49 -0.50 10.99 -3.24
C GLN A 49 0.75 10.93 -4.10
N CYS A 50 0.79 11.68 -5.20
CA CYS A 50 2.03 11.93 -5.90
C CYS A 50 2.74 13.16 -5.31
N GLY A 51 4.07 13.18 -5.35
CA GLY A 51 4.87 14.35 -5.01
C GLY A 51 4.59 15.55 -5.91
N GLU A 52 5.08 16.72 -5.50
CA GLU A 52 4.84 17.99 -6.20
C GLU A 52 5.10 17.87 -7.71
N ASN A 53 4.11 18.30 -8.51
CA ASN A 53 4.04 18.28 -9.98
C ASN A 53 3.60 16.97 -10.66
N ARG A 54 3.11 15.96 -9.92
CA ARG A 54 2.59 14.71 -10.48
C ARG A 54 1.16 14.45 -10.00
N PHE A 55 0.32 13.85 -10.84
CA PHE A 55 -1.12 13.69 -10.56
C PHE A 55 -1.67 12.31 -10.92
N ASN A 56 -0.81 11.39 -11.38
CA ASN A 56 -1.25 10.16 -12.01
C ASN A 56 -0.58 8.93 -11.38
N LEU A 57 -1.10 8.49 -10.23
CA LEU A 57 -0.57 7.35 -9.46
C LEU A 57 -0.52 6.06 -10.29
N SER A 58 -1.60 5.77 -11.03
CA SER A 58 -1.71 4.62 -11.94
C SER A 58 -0.75 4.68 -13.13
N ALA A 59 -0.29 5.88 -13.50
CA ALA A 59 0.77 6.07 -14.50
C ALA A 59 2.18 6.16 -13.88
N GLY A 60 2.33 5.86 -12.58
CA GLY A 60 3.62 5.90 -11.88
C GLY A 60 4.06 7.31 -11.46
N CYS A 61 3.10 8.21 -11.22
CA CYS A 61 3.33 9.62 -10.96
C CYS A 61 4.27 10.22 -12.01
N THR A 62 3.97 10.12 -13.31
CA THR A 62 4.75 10.78 -14.37
C THR A 62 4.35 12.24 -14.58
#